data_AF-A0A9D6HR79-F1
#
_entry.id   AF-A0A9D6HR79-F1
#
_cell.length_a   1.000
_cell.length_b   1.000
_cell.length_c   1.000
_cell.angle_alpha   90.00
_cell.angle_beta   90.00
_cell.angle_gamma   90.00
#
_symmetry.space_group_name_H-M   'P 1'
#
loop_
_entity.id
_entity.type
_entity.pdbx_description
1 polymer ?
#
loop_
_entity_poly.entity_id
_entity_poly.type
_entity_poly.pdbx_seq_one_letter_code
_entity_poly.pdbx_strand_id
1 'polypeptide(L)'
;METGETGFNPENLSQKEKEEILRSVKEKWSVLSKMQDLISFHDRVVNKARELESIYPDYGDYELYHLLIGSTTRDRSKFDFPGEDSVQKFIDSEFEKLEDRPLHDQDNV
;
A
#
# COMPACT_ATOMS: atom_id res chain seq x y z
N MET A 1 -12.02 -2.56 -31.23
CA MET A 1 -11.81 -1.55 -30.17
C MET A 1 -11.08 -2.28 -29.06
N GLU A 2 -9.75 -2.24 -29.08
CA GLU A 2 -8.94 -2.85 -28.03
C GLU A 2 -8.57 -1.73 -27.06
N THR A 3 -9.32 -1.62 -25.95
CA THR A 3 -8.86 -0.87 -24.79
C THR A 3 -7.83 -1.75 -24.09
N GLY A 4 -6.61 -1.74 -24.61
CA GLY A 4 -5.44 -2.20 -23.89
C GLY A 4 -5.16 -1.21 -22.76
N GLU A 5 -6.01 -1.23 -21.72
CA GLU A 5 -5.60 -0.71 -20.43
C GLU A 5 -4.39 -1.54 -20.04
N THR A 6 -3.20 -0.95 -20.15
CA THR A 6 -1.98 -1.47 -19.56
C THR A 6 -2.13 -1.37 -18.05
N GLY A 7 -3.04 -2.19 -17.51
CA GLY A 7 -3.25 -2.35 -16.09
C GLY A 7 -1.95 -2.84 -15.50
N PHE A 8 -1.43 -2.11 -14.52
CA PHE A 8 -0.30 -2.53 -13.73
C PHE A 8 -0.52 -3.98 -13.27
N ASN A 9 0.29 -4.90 -13.79
CA ASN A 9 0.28 -6.30 -13.40
C ASN A 9 1.57 -6.60 -12.61
N PRO A 10 1.49 -6.65 -11.27
CA PRO A 10 2.65 -6.85 -10.41
C PRO A 10 3.34 -8.21 -10.59
N GLU A 11 2.70 -9.16 -11.27
CA GLU A 11 3.27 -10.49 -11.52
C GLU A 11 4.37 -10.48 -12.60
N ASN A 12 4.42 -9.45 -13.45
CA ASN A 12 5.44 -9.31 -14.49
C ASN A 12 6.76 -8.69 -13.98
N LEU A 13 6.82 -8.32 -12.69
CA LEU A 13 8.00 -7.72 -12.08
C LEU A 13 9.11 -8.76 -11.89
N SER A 14 10.34 -8.38 -12.17
CA SER A 14 11.52 -9.15 -11.79
C SER A 14 11.66 -9.22 -10.27
N GLN A 15 12.38 -10.23 -9.78
CA GLN A 15 12.65 -10.38 -8.35
C GLN A 15 13.29 -9.13 -7.73
N LYS A 16 14.20 -8.47 -8.46
CA LYS A 16 14.85 -7.24 -8.01
C LYS A 16 13.84 -6.10 -7.85
N GLU A 17 12.94 -5.92 -8.81
CA GLU A 17 11.90 -4.89 -8.74
C GLU A 17 10.95 -5.13 -7.57
N LYS A 18 10.54 -6.39 -7.35
CA LYS A 18 9.73 -6.79 -6.18
C LYS A 18 10.43 -6.44 -4.87
N GLU A 19 11.73 -6.71 -4.75
CA GLU A 19 12.52 -6.37 -3.57
C GLU A 19 12.64 -4.85 -3.35
N GLU A 20 12.80 -4.07 -4.42
CA GLU A 20 12.86 -2.60 -4.37
C GLU A 20 11.51 -2.02 -3.92
N ILE A 21 10.40 -2.53 -4.45
CA ILE A 21 9.05 -2.14 -4.04
C ILE A 21 8.81 -2.53 -2.58
N LEU A 22 9.12 -3.78 -2.19
CA LEU A 22 8.94 -4.25 -0.82
C LEU A 22 9.71 -3.38 0.18
N ARG A 23 10.95 -3.00 -0.17
CA ARG A 23 11.77 -2.10 0.65
C ARG A 23 11.12 -0.73 0.78
N SER A 24 10.76 -0.12 -0.34
CA SER A 24 10.11 1.19 -0.38
C SER A 24 8.81 1.22 0.44
N VAL A 25 7.95 0.22 0.26
CA VAL A 25 6.68 0.08 0.99
C VAL A 25 6.94 -0.09 2.50
N LYS A 26 7.92 -0.90 2.90
CA LYS A 26 8.30 -1.07 4.33
C LYS A 26 8.79 0.24 4.94
N GLU A 27 9.60 1.01 4.21
CA GLU A 27 10.10 2.31 4.67
C GLU A 27 8.95 3.30 4.87
N LYS A 28 8.08 3.47 3.87
CA LYS A 28 6.90 4.35 3.94
C LYS A 28 5.95 3.93 5.06
N TRP A 29 5.69 2.64 5.20
CA TRP A 29 4.87 2.09 6.28
C TRP A 29 5.43 2.39 7.67
N SER A 30 6.75 2.26 7.85
CA SER A 30 7.44 2.57 9.11
C SER A 30 7.30 4.05 9.50
N VAL A 31 7.21 4.95 8.51
CA VAL A 31 6.97 6.38 8.74
C VAL A 31 5.48 6.63 9.08
N LEU A 32 4.56 6.10 8.26
CA LEU A 32 3.11 6.25 8.45
C LEU A 32 2.62 5.71 9.80
N SER A 33 3.14 4.56 10.23
CA SER A 33 2.75 3.90 11.49
C SER A 33 3.23 4.61 12.76
N LYS A 34 4.14 5.60 12.66
CA LYS A 34 4.66 6.36 13.81
C LYS A 34 4.00 7.72 13.98
N MET A 35 3.01 8.05 13.16
CA MET A 35 2.40 9.38 13.13
C MET A 35 1.37 9.62 14.22
N GLN A 36 1.14 10.89 14.57
CA GLN A 36 0.12 11.31 15.54
C GLN A 36 -1.31 10.93 15.11
N ASP A 37 -1.58 10.87 13.80
CA ASP A 37 -2.86 10.46 13.22
C ASP A 37 -3.00 8.93 13.04
N LEU A 38 -2.28 8.14 13.85
CA LEU A 38 -2.26 6.68 13.74
C LEU A 38 -3.65 6.05 13.69
N ILE A 39 -4.61 6.58 14.46
CA ILE A 39 -6.00 6.07 14.50
C ILE A 39 -6.66 6.22 13.12
N SER A 40 -6.62 7.43 12.55
CA SER A 40 -7.21 7.72 11.25
C SER A 40 -6.54 6.92 10.13
N PHE A 41 -5.22 6.75 10.20
CA PHE A 41 -4.48 5.91 9.25
C PHE A 41 -4.86 4.43 9.39
N HIS A 42 -4.90 3.92 10.61
CA HIS A 42 -5.30 2.55 10.92
C HIS A 42 -6.70 2.23 10.40
N ASP A 43 -7.67 3.15 10.56
CA ASP A 43 -9.03 2.95 10.03
C ASP A 43 -9.04 2.84 8.50
N ARG A 44 -8.22 3.64 7.80
CA ARG A 44 -8.08 3.53 6.33
C ARG A 44 -7.43 2.22 5.91
N VAL A 45 -6.41 1.76 6.64
CA VAL A 45 -5.79 0.44 6.43
C VAL A 45 -6.81 -0.68 6.60
N VAL A 46 -7.60 -0.67 7.67
CA VAL A 46 -8.64 -1.68 7.94
C VAL A 46 -9.70 -1.67 6.84
N ASN A 47 -10.13 -0.49 6.40
CA ASN A 47 -11.11 -0.37 5.33
C ASN A 47 -10.55 -0.90 4.00
N LYS A 48 -9.30 -0.59 3.66
CA LYS A 48 -8.67 -1.12 2.44
C LYS A 48 -8.51 -2.65 2.52
N ALA A 49 -8.10 -3.19 3.67
CA ALA A 49 -7.99 -4.64 3.85
C ALA A 49 -9.35 -5.35 3.65
N ARG A 50 -10.44 -4.81 4.22
CA ARG A 50 -11.79 -5.35 4.04
C ARG A 50 -12.30 -5.27 2.61
N GLU A 51 -11.99 -4.18 1.91
CA GLU A 51 -12.31 -4.04 0.48
C GLU A 51 -11.61 -5.14 -0.32
N LEU A 52 -10.31 -5.34 -0.10
CA LEU A 52 -9.53 -6.37 -0.78
C LEU A 52 -10.04 -7.78 -0.48
N GLU A 53 -10.37 -8.09 0.78
CA GLU A 53 -10.97 -9.36 1.19
C GLU A 53 -12.32 -9.63 0.50
N SER A 54 -13.10 -8.58 0.23
CA SER A 54 -14.40 -8.71 -0.45
C SER A 54 -14.29 -8.92 -1.95
N ILE A 55 -13.19 -8.46 -2.58
CA ILE A 55 -12.99 -8.52 -4.04
C ILE A 55 -12.19 -9.76 -4.43
N TYR A 56 -11.14 -10.09 -3.67
CA TYR A 56 -10.20 -11.15 -3.99
C TYR A 56 -10.36 -12.30 -2.98
N PRO A 57 -11.00 -13.43 -3.34
CA PRO A 57 -11.17 -14.55 -2.41
C PRO A 57 -9.84 -15.21 -2.00
N ASP A 58 -8.77 -14.95 -2.76
CA ASP A 58 -7.40 -15.38 -2.55
C ASP A 58 -6.49 -14.24 -2.03
N TYR A 59 -7.05 -13.22 -1.39
CA TYR A 59 -6.31 -12.11 -0.77
C TYR A 59 -5.13 -12.56 0.10
N GLY A 60 -5.22 -13.73 0.73
CA GLY A 60 -4.17 -14.32 1.57
C GLY A 60 -2.91 -14.74 0.82
N ASP A 61 -2.95 -14.80 -0.51
CA ASP A 61 -1.82 -15.16 -1.38
C ASP A 61 -1.01 -13.95 -1.86
N TYR A 62 -1.38 -12.73 -1.46
CA TYR A 62 -0.69 -11.50 -1.87
C TYR A 62 0.32 -11.06 -0.81
N GLU A 63 1.60 -10.96 -1.17
CA GLU A 63 2.68 -10.62 -0.24
C GLU A 63 2.46 -9.23 0.41
N LEU A 64 2.13 -8.22 -0.39
CA LEU A 64 1.91 -6.86 0.14
C LEU A 64 0.65 -6.74 1.00
N TYR A 65 -0.35 -7.61 0.81
CA TYR A 65 -1.51 -7.66 1.72
C TYR A 65 -1.07 -7.99 3.16
N HIS A 66 -0.17 -8.94 3.34
CA HIS A 66 0.35 -9.28 4.67
C HIS A 66 1.11 -8.12 5.29
N LEU A 67 1.84 -7.35 4.50
CA LEU A 67 2.49 -6.14 4.98
C LEU A 67 1.45 -5.10 5.44
N LEU A 68 0.40 -4.87 4.65
CA LEU A 68 -0.67 -3.92 4.97
C LEU A 68 -1.34 -4.22 6.32
N ILE A 69 -1.60 -5.49 6.63
CA ILE A 69 -2.25 -5.87 7.90
C ILE A 69 -1.24 -6.12 9.04
N GLY A 70 0.05 -5.84 8.84
CA GLY A 70 1.10 -6.07 9.84
C GLY A 70 1.40 -7.55 10.12
N SER A 71 1.06 -8.44 9.19
CA SER A 71 1.36 -9.87 9.23
C SER A 71 2.76 -10.19 8.70
N THR A 72 3.20 -11.45 8.86
CA THR A 72 4.48 -11.91 8.33
C THR A 72 4.38 -12.12 6.83
N THR A 73 5.15 -11.35 6.06
CA THR A 73 5.40 -11.60 4.63
C THR A 73 6.14 -12.92 4.49
N ARG A 74 5.44 -13.98 4.10
CA ARG A 74 6.04 -15.26 3.68
C ARG A 74 6.07 -15.29 2.15
N ASP A 75 6.94 -16.11 1.57
CA ASP A 75 6.95 -16.38 0.12
C ASP A 75 5.53 -16.81 -0.30
N ARG A 76 4.83 -15.91 -1.01
CA ARG A 76 3.46 -16.11 -1.49
C ARG A 76 3.47 -16.24 -3.00
N SER A 77 2.42 -16.85 -3.53
CA SER A 77 2.24 -17.04 -4.97
C SER A 77 2.02 -15.73 -5.72
N LYS A 78 1.61 -14.64 -5.06
CA LYS A 78 1.37 -13.33 -5.68
C LYS A 78 2.04 -12.20 -4.91
N PHE A 79 2.51 -11.18 -5.63
CA PHE A 79 3.22 -10.07 -4.99
C PHE A 79 2.28 -8.96 -4.49
N ASP A 80 1.48 -8.38 -5.39
CA ASP A 80 0.56 -7.26 -5.10
C ASP A 80 -0.74 -7.40 -5.89
N PHE A 81 -1.78 -6.65 -5.54
CA PHE A 81 -3.04 -6.62 -6.30
C PHE A 81 -2.89 -5.77 -7.58
N PRO A 82 -3.64 -6.10 -8.64
CA PRO A 82 -3.59 -5.35 -9.88
C PRO A 82 -4.30 -3.99 -9.78
N GLY A 83 -3.99 -3.08 -10.70
CA GLY A 83 -4.80 -1.88 -10.93
C GLY A 83 -4.82 -0.89 -9.74
N GLU A 84 -6.01 -0.48 -9.31
CA GLU A 84 -6.24 0.46 -8.20
C GLU A 84 -6.22 -0.22 -6.82
N ASP A 85 -6.24 -1.57 -6.80
CA ASP A 85 -6.21 -2.36 -5.58
C ASP A 85 -4.80 -2.57 -5.02
N SER A 86 -3.78 -2.21 -5.80
CA SER A 86 -2.37 -2.28 -5.41
C SER A 86 -2.13 -1.65 -4.03
N VAL A 87 -1.59 -2.46 -3.12
CA VAL A 87 -1.17 -1.99 -1.80
C VAL A 87 -0.03 -1.00 -1.94
N GLN A 88 0.90 -1.20 -2.87
CA GLN A 88 1.97 -0.25 -3.14
C GLN A 88 1.39 1.15 -3.43
N LYS A 89 0.44 1.24 -4.36
CA LYS A 89 -0.19 2.53 -4.72
C LYS A 89 -0.94 3.16 -3.55
N PHE A 90 -1.62 2.34 -2.75
CA PHE A 90 -2.30 2.82 -1.54
C PHE A 90 -1.30 3.44 -0.56
N ILE A 91 -0.18 2.77 -0.26
CA ILE A 91 0.85 3.29 0.65
C ILE A 91 1.55 4.51 0.08
N ASP A 92 1.84 4.52 -1.22
CA ASP A 92 2.42 5.67 -1.90
C ASP A 92 1.50 6.90 -1.78
N SER A 93 0.21 6.75 -2.05
CA SER A 93 -0.78 7.83 -1.91
C SER A 93 -0.93 8.32 -0.47
N GLU A 94 -0.96 7.42 0.52
CA GLU A 94 -0.99 7.81 1.92
C GLU A 94 0.27 8.54 2.36
N PHE A 95 1.42 8.17 1.79
CA PHE A 95 2.70 8.83 2.05
C PHE A 95 2.77 10.23 1.41
N GLU A 96 2.33 10.39 0.17
CA GLU A 96 2.29 11.70 -0.52
C GLU A 96 1.39 12.71 0.22
N LYS A 97 0.26 12.25 0.78
CA LYS A 97 -0.62 13.08 1.62
C LYS A 97 0.07 13.62 2.88
N LEU A 98 1.22 13.07 3.26
CA LEU A 98 2.03 13.59 4.36
C LEU A 98 2.90 14.77 3.90
N GLU A 99 3.46 14.67 2.70
CA GLU A 99 4.32 15.70 2.12
C GLU A 99 3.52 16.95 1.72
N ASP A 100 2.25 16.78 1.35
CA ASP A 100 1.35 17.87 0.97
C ASP A 100 0.65 18.55 2.16
N ARG A 101 0.93 18.16 3.40
CA ARG A 101 0.42 18.92 4.55
C ARG A 101 1.17 20.26 4.60
N PRO A 102 0.50 21.41 4.38
CA PRO A 102 1.14 22.68 4.65
C PRO A 102 1.58 22.65 6.12
N LEU A 103 2.85 23.00 6.36
CA LEU A 103 3.31 23.50 7.65
C LEU A 103 2.36 24.65 8.01
N HIS A 104 1.29 24.36 8.74
CA HIS A 104 0.38 25.39 9.20
C HIS A 104 1.21 26.28 10.10
N ASP A 105 1.36 27.54 9.67
CA ASP A 105 1.91 28.69 10.36
C ASP A 105 2.02 28.48 11.88
N GLN A 106 3.25 28.39 12.37
CA GLN A 106 3.55 28.88 13.71
C GLN A 106 3.61 30.40 13.68
N ASP A 107 2.47 31.04 13.45
CA ASP A 107 2.27 32.45 13.75
C ASP A 107 0.81 32.61 14.19
N ASN A 108 0.60 32.73 15.50
CA ASN A 108 -0.14 33.84 16.12
C ASN A 108 -0.56 33.50 17.58
N VAL A 109 0.30 33.84 18.56
CA VAL A 109 -0.12 34.48 19.82
C VAL A 109 1.00 35.34 20.40
#